data_AF-A0A2D7XGK0-F1
#
_entry.id   AF-A0A2D7XGK0-F1
#
_cell.length_a   1.000
_cell.length_b   1.000
_cell.length_c   1.000
_cell.angle_alpha   90.00
_cell.angle_beta   90.00
_cell.angle_gamma   90.00
#
_symmetry.space_group_name_H-M   'P 1'
#
loop_
_entity.id
_entity.type
_entity.pdbx_description
1 polymer ?
#
loop_
_entity_poly.entity_id
_entity_poly.type
_entity_poly.pdbx_seq_one_letter_code
_entity_poly.pdbx_strand_id
1 'polypeptide(L)' 'DESAPMNIPGIGPRHGLKIAVYLEVEGAAHYLPAYAGNLDIMTSAALACGDLMARRRLEAGISRTQKEVV' A
#
# COMPACT_ATOMS: atom_id res chain seq x y z
N ASP A 1 10.84 -7.20 -28.36
CA ASP A 1 11.75 -7.51 -29.46
C ASP A 1 13.17 -7.47 -28.92
N GLU A 2 13.94 -8.53 -29.09
CA GLU A 2 15.34 -8.59 -28.66
C GLU A 2 16.24 -7.73 -29.55
N SER A 3 15.81 -7.46 -30.79
CA SER A 3 16.58 -6.69 -31.77
C SER A 3 16.54 -5.17 -31.52
N ALA A 4 15.57 -4.69 -30.74
CA ALA A 4 15.39 -3.27 -30.40
C ALA A 4 15.09 -3.11 -28.90
N PRO A 5 16.08 -3.29 -28.01
CA PRO A 5 15.88 -3.17 -26.58
C PRO A 5 15.66 -1.71 -26.14
N MET A 6 14.83 -1.52 -25.11
CA MET A 6 14.62 -0.22 -24.47
C MET A 6 15.76 0.08 -23.51
N ASN A 7 16.46 1.20 -23.72
CA ASN A 7 17.51 1.64 -22.80
C ASN A 7 16.91 2.25 -21.52
N ILE A 8 17.24 1.69 -20.36
CA ILE A 8 16.91 2.27 -19.06
C ILE A 8 18.18 2.90 -18.46
N PRO A 9 18.27 4.23 -18.31
CA PRO A 9 19.45 4.90 -17.77
C PRO A 9 19.87 4.32 -16.41
N GLY A 10 21.16 4.02 -16.24
CA GLY A 10 21.70 3.43 -15.01
C GLY A 10 21.45 1.92 -14.83
N ILE A 11 20.65 1.29 -15.70
CA ILE A 11 20.37 -0.16 -15.65
C ILE A 11 20.85 -0.88 -16.92
N GLY A 12 20.65 -0.27 -18.10
CA GLY A 12 21.02 -0.84 -19.40
C GLY A 12 19.82 -1.33 -20.24
N PRO A 13 20.08 -2.02 -21.37
CA PRO A 13 19.05 -2.44 -22.32
C PRO A 13 18.11 -3.51 -21.76
N ARG A 14 16.79 -3.34 -21.95
CA ARG A 14 15.74 -4.30 -21.56
C ARG A 14 14.84 -4.68 -22.74
N HIS A 15 14.44 -5.94 -22.78
CA HIS A 15 13.42 -6.48 -23.67
C HIS A 15 12.29 -7.10 -22.83
N GLY A 16 11.10 -7.21 -23.41
CA GLY A 16 9.93 -7.79 -22.74
C GLY A 16 8.63 -7.15 -23.21
N LEU A 17 7.56 -7.36 -22.43
CA LEU A 17 6.26 -6.74 -22.66
C LEU A 17 6.09 -5.53 -21.72
N LYS A 18 5.87 -4.34 -22.31
CA LYS A 18 5.50 -3.15 -21.53
C LYS A 18 3.99 -3.15 -21.30
N ILE A 19 3.57 -3.13 -20.04
CA ILE A 19 2.18 -3.02 -19.64
C ILE A 19 1.99 -1.65 -18.98
N ALA A 20 0.91 -0.95 -19.33
CA ALA A 20 0.51 0.30 -18.70
C ALA A 20 -0.84 0.10 -18.01
N VAL A 21 -0.96 0.55 -16.76
CA VAL A 21 -2.20 0.52 -15.97
C VAL A 21 -2.53 1.97 -15.61
N TYR A 22 -3.74 2.41 -15.95
CA TYR A 22 -4.24 3.76 -15.67
C TYR A 22 -5.33 3.66 -14.62
N LEU A 23 -5.17 4.39 -13.51
CA LEU A 23 -6.06 4.32 -12.36
C LEU A 23 -6.46 5.74 -11.94
N GLU A 24 -7.73 5.87 -11.57
CA GLU A 24 -8.25 7.00 -10.79
C GLU A 24 -8.54 6.51 -9.37
N VAL A 25 -8.25 7.35 -8.38
CA VAL A 25 -8.51 7.04 -6.98
C VAL A 25 -9.44 8.10 -6.43
N GLU A 26 -10.71 7.75 -6.33
CA GLU A 26 -11.73 8.54 -5.64
C GLU A 26 -11.73 8.15 -4.15
N GLY A 27 -11.76 9.14 -3.28
CA GLY A 27 -11.86 8.94 -1.83
C GLY A 27 -13.30 8.93 -1.34
N ALA A 28 -13.56 8.25 -0.23
CA ALA A 28 -14.87 8.13 0.42
C ALA A 28 -15.43 9.43 1.02
N ALA A 29 -14.70 10.54 0.87
CA ALA A 29 -15.05 11.86 1.38
C ALA A 29 -15.34 11.94 2.90
N HIS A 30 -14.66 11.12 3.70
CA HIS A 30 -14.83 11.11 5.16
C HIS A 30 -14.48 12.45 5.85
N TYR A 31 -13.58 13.24 5.26
CA TYR A 31 -13.16 14.54 5.81
C TYR A 31 -12.91 15.58 4.71
N LEU A 32 -12.05 15.28 3.74
CA LEU A 32 -11.89 16.09 2.52
C LEU A 32 -12.86 15.61 1.43
N PRO A 33 -13.12 16.38 0.37
CA PRO A 33 -13.95 15.94 -0.75
C PRO A 33 -13.40 14.71 -1.48
N ALA A 34 -14.23 14.09 -2.33
CA ALA A 34 -13.95 12.82 -3.00
C ALA A 34 -12.68 12.83 -3.89
N TYR A 35 -12.23 14.00 -4.38
CA TYR A 35 -10.98 14.09 -5.16
C TYR A 35 -9.73 13.73 -4.34
N ALA A 36 -9.81 13.73 -3.00
CA ALA A 36 -8.69 13.46 -2.11
C ALA A 36 -8.44 11.94 -1.91
N GLY A 37 -8.64 11.11 -2.94
CA GLY A 37 -8.47 9.66 -2.85
C GLY A 37 -7.03 9.20 -2.59
N ASN A 38 -6.04 10.05 -2.88
CA ASN A 38 -4.65 9.83 -2.48
C ASN A 38 -4.49 9.74 -0.94
N LEU A 39 -5.31 10.45 -0.17
CA LEU A 39 -5.31 10.34 1.29
C LEU A 39 -6.07 9.10 1.73
N ASP A 40 -7.23 8.84 1.11
CA ASP A 40 -8.08 7.73 1.49
C ASP A 40 -7.40 6.38 1.27
N ILE A 41 -6.68 6.20 0.16
CA ILE A 41 -5.91 4.97 -0.09
C ILE A 41 -4.83 4.74 0.96
N MET A 42 -4.16 5.80 1.42
CA MET A 42 -3.16 5.70 2.50
C MET A 42 -3.83 5.38 3.84
N THR A 43 -4.91 6.07 4.20
CA THR A 43 -5.58 5.89 5.50
C THR A 43 -6.31 4.55 5.59
N SER A 44 -6.94 4.12 4.51
CA SER A 44 -7.61 2.82 4.41
C SER A 44 -6.60 1.66 4.49
N ALA A 45 -5.45 1.79 3.81
CA ALA A 45 -4.38 0.79 3.92
C ALA A 45 -3.79 0.74 5.34
N ALA A 46 -3.57 1.90 5.97
CA ALA A 46 -3.07 1.97 7.35
C ALA A 46 -4.07 1.34 8.35
N LEU A 47 -5.36 1.63 8.20
CA LEU A 47 -6.42 1.03 9.03
C LEU A 47 -6.46 -0.49 8.87
N ALA A 48 -6.51 -1.00 7.63
CA ALA A 48 -6.53 -2.44 7.38
C ALA A 48 -5.28 -3.15 7.92
N CYS A 49 -4.11 -2.53 7.80
CA CYS A 49 -2.88 -3.04 8.39
C CYS A 49 -2.93 -3.06 9.92
N GLY A 50 -3.40 -1.97 10.55
CA GLY A 50 -3.57 -1.88 12.00
C GLY A 50 -4.52 -2.94 12.54
N ASP A 51 -5.66 -3.15 11.88
CA ASP A 51 -6.63 -4.19 12.21
C ASP A 51 -6.03 -5.59 12.12
N LEU A 52 -5.28 -5.86 11.05
CA LEU A 52 -4.60 -7.15 10.87
C LEU A 52 -3.54 -7.39 11.98
N MET A 53 -2.76 -6.36 12.32
CA MET A 53 -1.79 -6.45 13.42
C MET A 53 -2.48 -6.70 14.77
N ALA A 54 -3.58 -6.02 15.05
CA ALA A 54 -4.35 -6.20 16.27
C ALA A 54 -4.91 -7.63 16.37
N ARG A 55 -5.53 -8.13 15.29
CA ARG A 55 -6.05 -9.52 15.23
C ARG A 55 -4.95 -10.55 15.51
N ARG A 56 -3.80 -10.43 14.84
CA ARG A 56 -2.65 -11.34 15.05
C ARG A 56 -2.13 -11.31 16.47
N ARG A 57 -2.08 -10.13 17.10
CA ARG A 57 -1.65 -10.00 18.51
C ARG A 57 -2.63 -10.66 19.47
N LEU A 58 -3.93 -10.52 19.21
CA LEU A 58 -4.97 -11.18 20.00
C LEU A 58 -4.89 -12.70 19.86
N GLU A 59 -4.75 -13.21 18.64
CA GLU A 59 -4.56 -14.64 18.35
C GLU A 59 -3.30 -15.20 19.01
N ALA A 60 -2.21 -14.43 19.03
CA ALA A 60 -0.96 -14.80 19.70
C ALA A 60 -0.99 -14.64 21.23
N GLY A 61 -2.09 -14.19 21.82
CA GLY A 61 -2.20 -13.95 23.27
C GLY A 61 -1.38 -12.75 23.77
N ILE A 62 -0.85 -11.91 22.88
CA ILE A 62 -0.05 -10.73 23.20
C ILE A 62 -1.00 -9.54 23.38
N SER A 63 -1.77 -9.54 24.47
CA SER A 63 -2.58 -8.39 24.86
C SER A 63 -1.81 -7.48 25.81
N ARG A 64 -1.76 -6.17 25.50
CA ARG A 64 -1.17 -5.14 26.38
C ARG A 64 -1.91 -4.95 27.73
N THR A 65 -2.87 -5.81 28.06
CA THR A 65 -3.56 -5.82 29.37
C THR A 65 -2.72 -6.41 30.50
N GLN A 66 -1.55 -7.00 30.26
CA GLN A 66 -0.59 -7.22 31.34
C GLN A 66 0.08 -5.89 31.68
N LYS A 67 -0.36 -5.27 32.78
CA LYS A 67 0.37 -4.18 33.46
C LYS A 67 1.85 -4.54 33.53
N GLU A 68 2.72 -3.65 33.05
CA GLU A 68 4.06 -3.54 33.62
C GLU A 68 3.86 -3.27 35.11
N VAL A 69 4.16 -4.28 35.93
CA VAL A 69 4.28 -4.11 37.37
C VAL A 69 5.53 -3.26 37.56
N VAL A 70 5.33 -2.05 38.08
CA VAL A 70 6.38 -1.13 38.52
C VAL A 70 7.33 -1.84 39.48
#